data_AF-A0A424W612-F1
#
_entry.id   AF-A0A424W612-F1
#
_cell.length_a   1.000
_cell.length_b   1.000
_cell.length_c   1.000
_cell.angle_alpha   90.00
_cell.angle_beta   90.00
_cell.angle_gamma   90.00
#
_symmetry.space_group_name_H-M   'P 1'
#
loop_
_entity.id
_entity.type
_entity.pdbx_description
1 polymer ?
#
loop_
_entity_poly.entity_id
_entity_poly.type
_entity_poly.pdbx_seq_one_letter_code
_entity_poly.pdbx_strand_id
1 'polypeptide(L)'
;MTRLARLFLITLAAMGALAGCDSSSLKPAPPGSKLNAETIATRDTPPELQFKGVLAGQPVHLLVHECKVYKVEPAEGENVKWTLVLEGDFSLLPTICVQQRLTESKGVVTAFLGRQAFGAGGCCTGTPEYRSKDGVNWKPR
;
A
#
# COMPACT_ATOMS: atom_id res chain seq x y z
N MET A 1 -24.90 19.73 47.08
CA MET A 1 -24.51 20.16 45.70
C MET A 1 -23.12 19.60 45.35
N THR A 2 -22.96 18.29 45.09
CA THR A 2 -21.61 17.70 44.86
C THR A 2 -21.67 16.31 44.18
N ARG A 3 -22.58 16.08 43.23
CA ARG A 3 -22.58 14.83 42.41
C ARG A 3 -22.78 15.05 40.92
N LEU A 4 -23.55 16.06 40.53
CA LEU A 4 -23.79 16.42 39.13
C LEU A 4 -22.54 16.98 38.41
N ALA A 5 -21.65 17.67 39.13
CA ALA A 5 -20.44 18.26 38.56
C ALA A 5 -19.34 17.23 38.22
N ARG A 6 -19.38 16.02 38.80
CA ARG A 6 -18.39 14.96 38.50
C ARG A 6 -18.74 14.14 37.27
N LEU A 7 -20.03 14.04 36.92
CA LEU A 7 -20.50 13.27 35.77
C LEU A 7 -20.29 14.01 34.44
N PHE A 8 -20.21 15.34 34.47
CA PHE A 8 -20.00 16.16 33.27
C PHE A 8 -18.54 16.23 32.79
N LEU A 9 -17.58 15.77 33.59
CA LEU A 9 -16.16 15.80 33.25
C LEU A 9 -15.65 14.52 32.57
N ILE A 10 -16.46 13.45 32.53
CA ILE A 10 -16.04 12.14 31.99
C ILE A 10 -16.47 11.94 30.53
N THR A 11 -17.44 12.70 30.03
CA THR A 11 -18.00 12.51 28.68
C THR A 11 -17.27 13.27 27.57
N LEU A 12 -16.35 14.20 27.88
CA LEU A 12 -15.66 15.00 26.84
C LEU A 12 -14.35 14.40 26.31
N ALA A 13 -13.88 13.27 26.84
CA ALA A 13 -12.57 12.69 26.47
C ALA A 13 -12.62 11.60 25.39
N ALA A 14 -13.80 11.33 24.80
CA ALA A 14 -13.99 10.21 23.86
C ALA A 14 -14.14 10.61 22.38
N MET A 15 -13.96 11.88 22.02
CA MET A 15 -13.95 12.33 20.62
C MET A 15 -12.54 12.76 20.22
N GLY A 16 -11.71 11.82 19.76
CA GLY A 16 -10.39 12.16 19.24
C GLY A 16 -9.55 11.03 18.65
N ALA A 17 -10.07 9.82 18.50
CA ALA A 17 -9.28 8.66 18.07
C ALA A 17 -9.86 7.90 16.86
N LEU A 18 -10.51 8.62 15.93
CA LEU A 18 -10.91 8.07 14.63
C LEU A 18 -10.37 8.92 13.46
N ALA A 19 -9.26 9.63 13.66
CA ALA A 19 -8.39 9.92 12.53
C ALA A 19 -7.70 8.61 12.18
N GLY A 20 -8.37 7.78 11.38
CA GLY A 20 -7.72 6.67 10.69
C GLY A 20 -6.59 7.27 9.87
N CYS A 21 -5.37 7.17 10.38
CA CYS A 21 -4.19 7.50 9.60
C CYS A 21 -4.22 6.60 8.37
N ASP A 22 -4.44 7.20 7.21
CA ASP A 22 -4.39 6.54 5.92
C ASP A 22 -3.15 5.66 5.86
N SER A 23 -3.40 4.35 5.73
CA SER A 23 -2.42 3.29 5.91
C SER A 23 -1.55 3.15 4.67
N SER A 24 -0.73 4.16 4.41
CA SER A 24 0.53 3.99 3.70
C SER A 24 1.61 4.01 4.79
N SER A 25 1.81 2.87 5.46
CA SER A 25 2.70 2.72 6.62
C SER A 25 4.18 2.72 6.21
N LEU A 26 4.57 3.73 5.42
CA LEU A 26 5.98 3.98 5.14
C LEU A 26 6.63 4.51 6.40
N LYS A 27 7.83 3.99 6.71
CA LYS A 27 8.67 4.58 7.75
C LYS A 27 8.96 6.03 7.36
N PRO A 28 8.80 6.99 8.29
CA PRO A 28 9.16 8.38 8.02
C PRO A 28 10.60 8.49 7.53
N ALA A 29 10.85 9.48 6.67
CA ALA A 29 12.21 9.78 6.25
C ALA A 29 13.08 10.12 7.47
N PRO A 30 14.37 9.72 7.50
CA PRO A 30 15.28 10.09 8.57
C PRO A 30 15.35 11.63 8.75
N PRO A 31 15.50 12.14 9.99
CA PRO A 31 15.66 13.57 10.22
C PRO A 31 16.81 14.16 9.39
N GLY A 32 16.55 15.26 8.69
CA GLY A 32 17.52 15.93 7.81
C GLY A 32 17.70 15.28 6.42
N SER A 33 16.93 14.24 6.09
CA SER A 33 16.90 13.68 4.73
C SER A 33 16.34 14.69 3.73
N LYS A 34 17.00 14.82 2.57
CA LYS A 34 16.46 15.53 1.40
C LYS A 34 15.41 14.71 0.64
N LEU A 35 15.41 13.39 0.85
CA LEU A 35 14.50 12.45 0.21
C LEU A 35 13.31 12.15 1.13
N ASN A 36 12.12 12.07 0.54
CA ASN A 36 10.90 11.67 1.22
C ASN A 36 10.87 10.14 1.46
N ALA A 37 9.88 9.70 2.25
CA ALA A 37 9.73 8.28 2.62
C ALA A 37 9.50 7.38 1.40
N GLU A 38 8.70 7.82 0.42
CA GLU A 38 8.40 7.06 -0.80
C GLU A 38 9.64 6.85 -1.68
N THR A 39 10.53 7.84 -1.75
CA THR A 39 11.78 7.75 -2.50
C THR A 39 12.74 6.77 -1.87
N ILE A 40 12.88 6.85 -0.54
CA ILE A 40 13.68 5.90 0.22
C ILE A 40 13.12 4.49 0.05
N ALA A 41 11.80 4.31 0.20
CA ALA A 41 11.15 3.02 0.02
C ALA A 41 11.31 2.47 -1.41
N THR A 42 11.20 3.32 -2.42
CA THR A 42 11.41 2.93 -3.83
C THR A 42 12.84 2.46 -4.08
N ARG A 43 13.81 3.17 -3.53
CA ARG A 43 15.23 2.82 -3.63
C ARG A 43 15.53 1.50 -2.92
N ASP A 44 14.94 1.29 -1.75
CA ASP A 44 15.23 0.14 -0.88
C ASP A 44 14.40 -1.11 -1.26
N THR A 45 13.39 -0.97 -2.13
CA THR A 45 12.56 -2.08 -2.57
C THR A 45 13.32 -3.00 -3.53
N PRO A 46 13.33 -4.34 -3.32
CA PRO A 46 13.97 -5.29 -4.22
C PRO A 46 13.39 -5.29 -5.65
N PRO A 47 14.18 -5.66 -6.68
CA PRO A 47 13.72 -5.68 -8.07
C PRO A 47 12.51 -6.57 -8.34
N GLU A 48 12.36 -7.70 -7.65
CA GLU A 48 11.22 -8.63 -7.79
C GLU A 48 9.88 -8.04 -7.29
N LEU A 49 9.95 -6.94 -6.55
CA LEU A 49 8.80 -6.17 -6.08
C LEU A 49 8.59 -4.90 -6.90
N GLN A 50 9.37 -4.70 -7.96
CA GLN A 50 9.26 -3.56 -8.86
C GLN A 50 9.09 -4.02 -10.30
N PHE A 51 8.47 -3.16 -11.09
CA PHE A 51 8.49 -3.28 -12.53
C PHE A 51 8.86 -1.92 -13.11
N LYS A 52 9.85 -1.89 -14.00
CA LYS A 52 10.24 -0.71 -14.79
C LYS A 52 10.30 -1.13 -16.24
N GLY A 53 9.41 -0.59 -17.07
CA GLY A 53 9.33 -0.98 -18.47
C GLY A 53 8.30 -0.17 -19.22
N VAL A 54 7.90 -0.67 -20.39
CA VAL A 54 6.90 -0.01 -21.24
C VAL A 54 5.62 -0.85 -21.24
N LEU A 55 4.49 -0.22 -20.91
CA LEU A 55 3.15 -0.82 -20.96
C LEU A 55 2.24 0.10 -21.76
N ALA A 56 1.43 -0.47 -22.65
CA ALA A 56 0.56 0.29 -23.55
C ALA A 56 1.29 1.45 -24.30
N GLY A 57 2.59 1.28 -24.60
CA GLY A 57 3.42 2.29 -25.28
C GLY A 57 3.92 3.43 -24.38
N GLN A 58 3.69 3.39 -23.07
CA GLN A 58 4.16 4.39 -22.11
C GLN A 58 5.17 3.79 -21.13
N PRO A 59 6.20 4.54 -20.71
CA PRO A 59 7.07 4.11 -19.63
C PRO A 59 6.29 4.07 -18.31
N VAL A 60 6.36 2.92 -17.63
CA VAL A 60 5.67 2.69 -16.36
C VAL A 60 6.66 2.14 -15.34
N HIS A 61 6.64 2.73 -14.14
CA HIS A 61 7.31 2.21 -12.96
C HIS A 61 6.25 1.83 -11.92
N LEU A 62 6.15 0.54 -11.62
CA LEU A 62 5.29 -0.02 -10.59
C LEU A 62 6.12 -0.57 -9.45
N LEU A 63 5.54 -0.56 -8.26
CA LEU A 63 6.10 -1.16 -7.06
C LEU A 63 4.99 -1.81 -6.24
N VAL A 64 5.28 -2.95 -5.64
CA VAL A 64 4.37 -3.60 -4.69
C VAL A 64 4.90 -3.41 -3.26
N HIS A 65 4.02 -2.94 -2.37
CA HIS A 65 4.32 -2.74 -0.96
C HIS A 65 3.07 -3.03 -0.13
N GLU A 66 3.22 -3.76 0.97
CA GLU A 66 2.11 -4.22 1.83
C GLU A 66 0.93 -4.84 1.03
N CYS A 67 1.26 -5.65 0.03
CA CYS A 67 0.30 -6.29 -0.87
C CYS A 67 -0.58 -5.29 -1.64
N LYS A 68 -0.11 -4.05 -1.84
CA LYS A 68 -0.74 -3.05 -2.72
C LYS A 68 0.23 -2.67 -3.83
N VAL A 69 -0.28 -2.36 -5.02
CA VAL A 69 0.53 -1.88 -6.15
C VAL A 69 0.39 -0.38 -6.27
N TYR A 70 1.54 0.27 -6.37
CA TYR A 70 1.68 1.70 -6.54
C TYR A 70 2.35 1.99 -7.89
N LYS A 71 1.87 3.03 -8.57
CA LYS A 71 2.59 3.68 -9.66
C LYS A 71 3.55 4.69 -9.04
N VAL A 72 4.82 4.62 -9.44
CA VAL A 72 5.87 5.52 -9.00
C VAL A 72 6.07 6.59 -10.06
N GLU A 73 5.91 7.85 -9.66
CA GLU A 73 6.05 9.00 -10.56
C GLU A 73 7.09 9.99 -9.99
N PRO A 74 7.84 10.70 -10.84
CA PRO A 74 8.73 11.76 -10.39
C PRO A 74 7.96 12.84 -9.63
N ALA A 75 8.58 13.36 -8.56
CA ALA A 75 8.11 14.50 -7.78
C ALA A 75 9.20 15.58 -7.72
N GLU A 76 9.04 16.59 -6.86
CA GLU A 76 10.00 17.69 -6.77
C GLU A 76 11.42 17.21 -6.40
N GLY A 77 12.41 17.69 -7.16
CA GLY A 77 13.81 17.33 -6.99
C GLY A 77 14.08 15.87 -7.36
N GLU A 78 14.73 15.13 -6.46
CA GLU A 78 15.03 13.70 -6.64
C GLU A 78 13.94 12.80 -6.03
N ASN A 79 12.82 13.38 -5.61
CA ASN A 79 11.76 12.64 -4.97
C ASN A 79 10.87 11.91 -5.99
N VAL A 80 10.18 10.89 -5.50
CA VAL A 80 9.06 10.25 -6.18
C VAL A 80 7.79 10.42 -5.36
N LYS A 81 6.67 10.26 -6.06
CA LYS A 81 5.34 10.14 -5.49
C LYS A 81 4.77 8.77 -5.80
N TRP A 82 4.11 8.15 -4.82
CA TRP A 82 3.35 6.93 -5.05
C TRP A 82 1.87 7.23 -5.26
N THR A 83 1.30 6.59 -6.26
CA THR A 83 -0.14 6.60 -6.53
C THR A 83 -0.65 5.17 -6.45
N LEU A 84 -1.57 4.89 -5.51
CA LEU A 84 -2.19 3.57 -5.37
C LEU A 84 -2.99 3.24 -6.65
N VAL A 85 -2.63 2.14 -7.32
CA VAL A 85 -3.31 1.65 -8.54
C VAL A 85 -3.99 0.30 -8.37
N LEU A 86 -3.61 -0.47 -7.34
CA LEU A 86 -4.30 -1.71 -6.97
C LEU A 86 -4.17 -1.94 -5.47
N GLU A 87 -5.31 -1.98 -4.78
CA GLU A 87 -5.35 -2.40 -3.37
C GLU A 87 -5.57 -3.91 -3.22
N GLY A 88 -6.27 -4.54 -4.18
CA GLY A 88 -6.72 -5.92 -4.11
C GLY A 88 -8.10 -6.05 -3.44
N ASP A 89 -8.49 -7.27 -3.08
CA ASP A 89 -9.83 -7.53 -2.53
C ASP A 89 -10.00 -6.93 -1.13
N PHE A 90 -11.17 -6.34 -0.92
CA PHE A 90 -11.58 -5.85 0.39
C PHE A 90 -11.88 -7.03 1.34
N SER A 91 -11.39 -6.94 2.58
CA SER A 91 -11.64 -7.94 3.64
C SER A 91 -12.29 -7.28 4.85
N LEU A 92 -13.35 -7.90 5.36
CA LEU A 92 -13.99 -7.48 6.63
C LEU A 92 -13.14 -7.84 7.86
N LEU A 93 -12.27 -8.84 7.73
CA LEU A 93 -11.38 -9.27 8.80
C LEU A 93 -9.97 -8.72 8.58
N PRO A 94 -9.21 -8.44 9.67
CA PRO A 94 -7.81 -8.07 9.56
C PRO A 94 -7.00 -9.11 8.78
N THR A 95 -6.19 -8.65 7.84
CA THR A 95 -5.28 -9.48 7.07
C THR A 95 -3.86 -8.94 7.17
N ILE A 96 -2.88 -9.81 6.98
CA ILE A 96 -1.46 -9.46 6.89
C ILE A 96 -0.92 -9.85 5.51
N CYS A 97 0.00 -9.05 4.98
CA CYS A 97 0.70 -9.39 3.75
C CYS A 97 1.78 -10.45 4.06
N VAL A 98 1.65 -11.64 3.49
CA VAL A 98 2.61 -12.74 3.69
C VAL A 98 3.46 -12.99 2.45
N GLN A 99 2.98 -12.60 1.28
CA GLN A 99 3.71 -12.76 0.03
C GLN A 99 3.27 -11.70 -0.98
N GLN A 100 4.22 -11.07 -1.67
CA GLN A 100 3.93 -10.12 -2.74
C GLN A 100 4.99 -10.20 -3.83
N ARG A 101 4.60 -10.08 -5.11
CA ARG A 101 5.52 -10.08 -6.27
C ARG A 101 4.92 -9.34 -7.45
N LEU A 102 5.78 -8.79 -8.29
CA LEU A 102 5.43 -8.34 -9.65
C LEU A 102 6.19 -9.18 -10.67
N THR A 103 5.49 -9.62 -11.70
CA THR A 103 6.07 -10.34 -12.83
C THR A 103 5.54 -9.77 -14.13
N GLU A 104 6.36 -9.73 -15.17
CA GLU A 104 5.93 -9.31 -16.50
C GLU A 104 6.06 -10.47 -17.49
N SER A 105 5.06 -10.59 -18.37
CA SER A 105 5.12 -11.49 -19.50
C SER A 105 4.30 -10.95 -20.67
N LYS A 106 4.92 -10.82 -21.84
CA LYS A 106 4.27 -10.45 -23.11
C LYS A 106 3.50 -9.12 -23.04
N GLY A 107 4.07 -8.11 -22.38
CA GLY A 107 3.47 -6.79 -22.20
C GLY A 107 2.32 -6.76 -21.18
N VAL A 108 2.23 -7.77 -20.31
CA VAL A 108 1.24 -7.86 -19.24
C VAL A 108 1.97 -8.03 -17.92
N VAL A 109 1.71 -7.14 -16.98
CA VAL A 109 2.21 -7.27 -15.61
C VAL A 109 1.18 -8.04 -14.79
N THR A 110 1.66 -9.03 -14.04
CA THR A 110 0.90 -9.79 -13.05
C THR A 110 1.41 -9.45 -11.66
N ALA A 111 0.50 -9.02 -10.78
CA ALA A 111 0.74 -8.82 -9.37
C ALA A 111 0.20 -10.02 -8.58
N PHE A 112 1.04 -10.61 -7.75
CA PHE A 112 0.64 -11.58 -6.74
C PHE A 112 0.60 -10.87 -5.39
N LEU A 113 -0.56 -10.83 -4.74
CA LEU A 113 -0.89 -10.13 -3.50
C LEU A 113 -1.42 -11.16 -2.48
N GLY A 114 -0.51 -11.95 -1.92
CA GLY A 114 -0.79 -13.00 -0.96
C GLY A 114 -1.08 -12.43 0.42
N ARG A 115 -2.37 -12.30 0.74
CA ARG A 115 -2.85 -11.93 2.08
C ARG A 115 -3.29 -13.14 2.86
N GLN A 116 -3.02 -13.12 4.16
CA GLN A 116 -3.47 -14.13 5.10
C GLN A 116 -4.40 -13.48 6.11
N ALA A 117 -5.54 -14.11 6.40
CA ALA A 117 -6.39 -13.71 7.52
C ALA A 117 -5.63 -13.91 8.84
N PHE A 118 -5.67 -12.93 9.74
CA PHE A 118 -4.91 -13.00 10.99
C PHE A 118 -5.27 -14.26 11.80
N GLY A 119 -4.26 -15.07 12.15
CA GLY A 119 -4.43 -16.33 12.89
C GLY A 119 -4.80 -17.56 12.04
N ALA A 120 -4.99 -17.41 10.73
CA ALA A 120 -5.17 -18.55 9.83
C ALA A 120 -3.83 -19.29 9.60
N GLY A 121 -3.89 -20.56 9.20
CA GLY A 121 -2.73 -21.31 8.70
C GLY A 121 -2.71 -21.29 7.16
N GLY A 122 -1.56 -21.00 6.55
CA GLY A 122 -1.37 -20.99 5.09
C GLY A 122 -1.77 -19.68 4.38
N CYS A 123 -1.67 -19.66 3.06
CA CYS A 123 -2.09 -18.55 2.18
C CYS A 123 -3.05 -19.10 1.11
N CYS A 124 -3.95 -18.33 0.50
CA CYS A 124 -4.24 -16.90 0.65
C CYS A 124 -5.74 -16.68 0.78
N THR A 125 -6.16 -15.57 1.40
CA THR A 125 -7.57 -15.15 1.40
C THR A 125 -7.86 -14.22 0.22
N GLY A 126 -9.03 -14.39 -0.40
CA GLY A 126 -9.46 -13.60 -1.56
C GLY A 126 -8.72 -13.96 -2.86
N THR A 127 -8.70 -13.01 -3.79
CA THR A 127 -8.02 -13.11 -5.09
C THR A 127 -6.57 -12.64 -4.94
N PRO A 128 -5.57 -13.54 -5.03
CA PRO A 128 -4.18 -13.11 -4.89
C PRO A 128 -3.60 -12.61 -6.21
N GLU A 129 -4.14 -12.95 -7.38
CA GLU A 129 -3.54 -12.63 -8.67
C GLU A 129 -4.35 -11.63 -9.49
N TYR A 130 -3.67 -10.56 -9.91
CA TYR A 130 -4.22 -9.53 -10.77
C TYR A 130 -3.30 -9.29 -11.96
N ARG A 131 -3.87 -8.92 -13.11
CA ARG A 131 -3.13 -8.58 -14.32
C ARG A 131 -3.49 -7.20 -14.83
N SER A 132 -2.52 -6.52 -15.42
CA SER A 132 -2.68 -5.23 -16.08
C SER A 132 -1.85 -5.14 -17.36
N LYS A 133 -2.38 -4.44 -18.36
CA LYS A 133 -1.69 -4.14 -19.64
C LYS A 133 -1.13 -2.73 -19.72
N ASP A 134 -1.53 -1.87 -18.79
CA ASP A 134 -1.21 -0.43 -18.75
C ASP A 134 -0.65 0.01 -17.38
N GLY A 135 -0.63 -0.88 -16.39
CA GLY A 135 -0.15 -0.62 -15.03
C GLY A 135 -1.14 0.15 -14.15
N VAL A 136 -2.33 0.49 -14.65
CA VAL A 136 -3.32 1.30 -13.94
C VAL A 136 -4.66 0.58 -13.82
N ASN A 137 -5.10 -0.09 -14.88
CA ASN A 137 -6.33 -0.89 -14.88
C ASN A 137 -5.98 -2.35 -14.61
N TRP A 138 -6.43 -2.84 -13.46
CA TRP A 138 -6.15 -4.20 -12.99
C TRP A 138 -7.39 -5.07 -13.06
N LYS A 139 -7.20 -6.33 -13.44
CA LYS A 139 -8.26 -7.35 -13.47
C LYS A 139 -7.81 -8.58 -12.70
N PRO A 140 -8.70 -9.24 -11.94
CA PRO A 140 -8.48 -10.60 -11.47
C PRO A 140 -8.00 -11.50 -12.62
N ARG A 141 -7.05 -12.38 -12.33
CA ARG A 141 -6.50 -13.30 -13.33
C ARG A 141 -7.48 -14.40 -13.69
#